data_AF-R9K0Z9-F1
#
_entry.id   AF-R9K0Z9-F1
#
_cell.length_a   1.000
_cell.length_b   1.000
_cell.length_c   1.000
_cell.angle_alpha   90.00
_cell.angle_beta   90.00
_cell.angle_gamma   90.00
#
_symmetry.space_group_name_H-M   'P 1'
#
loop_
_entity.id
_entity.type
_entity.pdbx_description
1 polymer ?
#
loop_
_entity_poly.entity_id
_entity_poly.type
_entity_poly.pdbx_seq_one_letter_code
_entity_poly.pdbx_strand_id
1 'polypeptide(L)'
;MEEFKEDVPHMPLDLDQCFPAGYVIGLGGSMYYREHRDGRILCCGPAGAKRFRKKEDAEQFARRHLGYAGMEASLCEVCWVLVLVESDLLEPERYWDGCRFSCDPESAAVFSNYQKAADCQKRCGLQDASMIDQRIVCRGPIQMAA
;
A
#
# COMPACT_ATOMS: atom_id res chain seq x y z
N MET A 1 -19.22 39.79 20.60
CA MET A 1 -18.97 38.34 20.54
C MET A 1 -18.25 38.12 19.23
N GLU A 2 -16.92 38.09 19.29
CA GLU A 2 -16.06 37.93 18.11
C GLU A 2 -16.11 36.47 17.67
N GLU A 3 -16.62 36.23 16.46
CA GLU A 3 -16.53 34.94 15.81
C GLU A 3 -15.08 34.75 15.34
N PHE A 4 -14.32 33.93 16.06
CA PHE A 4 -13.07 33.38 15.55
C PHE A 4 -13.41 32.49 14.35
N LYS A 5 -13.34 33.06 13.14
CA LYS A 5 -13.13 32.26 11.94
C LYS A 5 -11.71 31.73 12.02
N GLU A 6 -11.57 30.48 12.45
CA GLU A 6 -10.36 29.71 12.20
C GLU A 6 -10.22 29.57 10.68
N ASP A 7 -9.52 30.52 10.07
CA ASP A 7 -8.87 30.38 8.77
C ASP A 7 -7.76 29.33 8.95
N VAL A 8 -8.16 28.07 9.09
CA VAL A 8 -7.23 26.94 8.89
C VAL A 8 -6.92 26.98 7.40
N PRO A 9 -5.69 27.27 6.99
CA PRO A 9 -5.35 27.19 5.58
C PRO A 9 -5.63 25.75 5.15
N HIS A 10 -6.63 25.59 4.27
CA HIS A 10 -6.85 24.36 3.51
C HIS A 10 -5.63 24.15 2.62
N MET A 11 -4.54 23.65 3.20
CA MET A 11 -3.46 23.09 2.43
C MET A 11 -4.03 21.81 1.82
N PRO A 12 -4.19 21.72 0.48
CA PRO A 12 -4.56 20.46 -0.13
C PRO A 12 -3.44 19.48 0.18
N LEU A 13 -3.69 18.58 1.13
CA LEU A 13 -2.78 17.49 1.44
C LEU A 13 -2.72 16.59 0.21
N ASP A 14 -1.60 16.64 -0.51
CA ASP A 14 -1.34 15.70 -1.58
C ASP A 14 -1.02 14.34 -0.95
N LEU A 15 -2.05 13.51 -0.83
CA LEU A 15 -1.97 12.17 -0.23
C LEU A 15 -0.98 11.27 -0.97
N ASP A 16 -0.76 11.48 -2.27
CA ASP A 16 0.21 10.70 -3.04
C ASP A 16 1.65 11.12 -2.73
N GLN A 17 1.88 12.37 -2.31
CA GLN A 17 3.19 12.81 -1.79
C GLN A 17 3.44 12.28 -0.37
N CYS A 18 2.44 12.31 0.49
CA CYS A 18 2.57 11.83 1.87
C CYS A 18 2.64 10.29 1.95
N PHE A 19 1.88 9.61 1.09
CA PHE A 19 1.73 8.15 1.08
C PHE A 19 1.97 7.60 -0.33
N PRO A 20 3.22 7.63 -0.82
CA PRO A 20 3.51 7.21 -2.18
C PRO A 20 3.24 5.71 -2.36
N ALA A 21 2.47 5.40 -3.40
CA ALA A 21 2.37 4.07 -3.97
C ALA A 21 3.71 3.62 -4.57
N GLY A 22 3.83 2.32 -4.84
CA GLY A 22 5.03 1.74 -5.42
C GLY A 22 5.24 0.31 -4.96
N TYR A 23 6.48 -0.07 -4.70
CA TYR A 23 6.85 -1.43 -4.35
C TYR A 23 7.73 -1.45 -3.10
N VAL A 24 7.56 -2.48 -2.30
CA VAL A 24 8.41 -2.80 -1.15
C VAL A 24 8.81 -4.28 -1.21
N ILE A 25 9.84 -4.64 -0.45
CA ILE A 25 10.31 -6.02 -0.39
C ILE A 25 9.88 -6.61 0.95
N GLY A 26 9.00 -7.61 0.91
CA GLY A 26 8.61 -8.40 2.07
C GLY A 26 9.69 -9.42 2.42
N LEU A 27 9.92 -9.62 3.72
CA LEU A 27 10.90 -10.56 4.27
C LEU A 27 10.24 -11.65 5.13
N GLY A 28 8.93 -11.86 4.95
CA GLY A 28 8.10 -12.80 5.71
C GLY A 28 7.18 -12.12 6.72
N GLY A 29 5.96 -12.66 6.87
CA GLY A 29 4.93 -12.10 7.74
C GLY A 29 4.63 -10.63 7.42
N SER A 30 4.56 -9.79 8.46
CA SER A 30 4.33 -8.34 8.35
C SER A 30 5.65 -7.52 8.33
N MET A 31 6.77 -8.13 7.96
CA MET A 31 8.09 -7.52 7.99
C MET A 31 8.58 -7.18 6.58
N TYR A 32 9.08 -5.96 6.42
CA TYR A 32 9.56 -5.42 5.16
C TYR A 32 10.99 -4.92 5.30
N TYR A 33 11.72 -4.94 4.18
CA TYR A 33 13.09 -4.41 4.12
C TYR A 33 13.10 -2.89 4.35
N ARG A 34 13.99 -2.42 5.23
CA ARG A 34 14.25 -1.00 5.48
C ARG A 34 15.59 -0.56 4.91
N GLU A 35 16.68 -1.11 5.43
CA GLU A 35 18.04 -0.73 5.06
C GLU A 35 19.06 -1.79 5.48
N HIS A 36 20.30 -1.64 5.01
CA HIS A 36 21.45 -2.33 5.59
C HIS A 36 22.13 -1.43 6.61
N ARG A 37 22.45 -1.98 7.77
CA ARG A 37 23.25 -1.30 8.79
C ARG A 37 24.22 -2.29 9.43
N ASP A 38 25.49 -1.93 9.48
CA ASP A 38 26.56 -2.73 10.10
C ASP A 38 26.59 -4.20 9.59
N GLY A 39 26.40 -4.39 8.28
CA GLY A 39 26.37 -5.71 7.63
C GLY A 39 25.10 -6.53 7.88
N ARG A 40 24.09 -5.97 8.55
CA ARG A 40 22.82 -6.65 8.85
C ARG A 40 21.67 -6.03 8.07
N ILE A 41 20.69 -6.86 7.73
CA ILE A 41 19.42 -6.39 7.16
C ILE A 41 18.52 -5.93 8.30
N LEU A 42 18.06 -4.68 8.22
CA LEU A 42 17.04 -4.16 9.12
C LEU A 42 15.67 -4.30 8.46
N CYS A 43 14.74 -4.87 9.21
CA CYS A 43 13.35 -5.00 8.84
C CYS A 43 12.46 -4.10 9.70
N CYS A 44 11.29 -3.73 9.17
CA CYS A 44 10.31 -2.90 9.86
C CYS A 44 8.89 -3.23 9.40
N GLY A 45 7.91 -2.62 10.05
CA GLY A 45 6.53 -2.61 9.56
C GLY A 45 6.35 -1.75 8.30
N PRO A 46 5.13 -1.74 7.73
CA PRO A 46 4.78 -1.07 6.47
C PRO A 46 5.29 0.37 6.32
N ALA A 47 5.07 1.21 7.34
CA ALA A 47 5.33 2.65 7.25
C ALA A 47 6.82 3.00 7.06
N GLY A 48 7.72 2.17 7.62
CA GLY A 48 9.17 2.41 7.56
C GLY A 48 9.87 1.70 6.41
N ALA A 49 9.13 0.95 5.58
CA ALA A 49 9.71 0.10 4.55
C ALA A 49 10.35 0.95 3.44
N LYS A 50 11.46 0.46 2.88
CA LYS A 50 12.07 1.08 1.71
C LYS A 50 11.14 0.92 0.51
N ARG A 51 10.73 2.06 -0.06
CA ARG A 51 9.88 2.12 -1.24
C ARG A 51 10.71 2.24 -2.51
N PHE A 52 10.26 1.54 -3.54
CA PHE A 52 10.75 1.57 -4.91
C PHE A 52 9.63 2.06 -5.81
N ARG A 53 9.94 2.92 -6.79
CA ARG A 53 8.92 3.43 -7.72
C ARG A 53 8.51 2.40 -8.77
N LYS A 54 9.44 1.52 -9.16
CA LYS A 54 9.25 0.50 -10.19
C LYS A 54 9.46 -0.88 -9.62
N LYS A 55 8.73 -1.84 -10.16
CA LYS A 55 8.84 -3.26 -9.82
C LYS A 55 10.25 -3.77 -10.10
N GLU A 56 10.79 -3.44 -11.27
CA GLU A 56 12.08 -3.94 -11.75
C GLU A 56 13.22 -3.47 -10.84
N ASP A 57 13.13 -2.24 -10.33
CA ASP A 57 14.11 -1.68 -9.41
C ASP A 57 14.11 -2.42 -8.07
N ALA A 58 12.92 -2.76 -7.54
CA ALA A 58 12.79 -3.54 -6.31
C ALA A 58 13.35 -4.96 -6.46
N GLU A 59 13.00 -5.64 -7.56
CA GLU A 59 13.50 -6.98 -7.85
C GLU A 59 15.03 -6.98 -8.06
N GLN A 60 15.55 -6.06 -8.85
CA GLN A 60 16.99 -5.95 -9.09
C GLN A 60 17.74 -5.64 -7.79
N PHE A 61 17.19 -4.77 -6.95
CA PHE A 61 17.75 -4.49 -5.63
C PHE A 61 17.80 -5.76 -4.77
N ALA A 62 16.68 -6.50 -4.68
CA ALA A 62 16.61 -7.71 -3.89
C ALA A 62 17.63 -8.76 -4.36
N ARG A 63 17.74 -9.00 -5.68
CA ARG A 63 18.72 -9.93 -6.25
C ARG A 63 20.17 -9.55 -5.93
N ARG A 64 20.49 -8.26 -5.92
CA ARG A 64 21.86 -7.77 -5.67
C ARG A 64 22.25 -7.73 -4.21
N HIS A 65 21.29 -7.49 -3.31
CA HIS A 65 21.58 -7.13 -1.93
C HIS A 65 20.98 -8.09 -0.89
N LEU A 66 20.00 -8.91 -1.28
CA LEU A 66 19.24 -9.80 -0.39
C LEU A 66 19.33 -11.27 -0.82
N GLY A 67 20.08 -11.60 -1.88
CA GLY A 67 20.30 -12.96 -2.39
C GLY A 67 21.19 -13.82 -1.50
N TYR A 68 20.90 -13.91 -0.20
CA TYR A 68 21.57 -14.83 0.72
C TYR A 68 20.87 -16.20 0.68
N ALA A 69 21.63 -17.28 0.81
CA ALA A 69 21.09 -18.63 0.84
C ALA A 69 20.04 -18.79 1.95
N GLY A 70 18.83 -19.22 1.59
CA GLY A 70 17.70 -19.44 2.51
C GLY A 70 16.86 -18.20 2.84
N MET A 71 17.16 -17.02 2.28
CA MET A 71 16.31 -15.84 2.43
C MET A 71 15.19 -15.84 1.39
N GLU A 72 13.95 -15.97 1.85
CA GLU A 72 12.78 -15.74 1.01
C GLU A 72 12.40 -14.26 1.03
N ALA A 73 12.45 -13.60 -0.12
CA ALA A 73 11.94 -12.24 -0.27
C ALA A 73 10.77 -12.24 -1.25
N SER A 74 9.76 -11.44 -0.94
CA SER A 74 8.58 -11.26 -1.79
C SER A 74 8.49 -9.84 -2.31
N LEU A 75 7.99 -9.70 -3.53
CA LEU A 75 7.65 -8.40 -4.07
C LEU A 75 6.26 -8.03 -3.56
N CYS A 76 6.14 -6.87 -2.95
CA CYS A 76 4.84 -6.36 -2.51
C CYS A 76 4.58 -5.01 -3.16
N GLU A 77 3.34 -4.77 -3.56
CA GLU A 77 2.88 -3.51 -4.13
C GLU A 77 2.16 -2.69 -3.05
N VAL A 78 2.58 -1.44 -2.90
CA VAL A 78 1.87 -0.43 -2.10
C VAL A 78 0.90 0.27 -3.04
N CYS A 79 -0.39 0.10 -2.81
CA CYS A 79 -1.44 0.61 -3.69
C CYS A 79 -2.62 1.16 -2.89
N TRP A 80 -3.46 1.93 -3.57
CA TRP A 80 -4.72 2.41 -3.03
C TRP A 80 -5.84 1.44 -3.42
N VAL A 81 -6.80 1.22 -2.52
CA VAL A 81 -7.97 0.36 -2.72
C VAL A 81 -9.23 1.05 -2.20
N LEU A 82 -10.40 0.57 -2.62
CA LEU A 82 -11.68 0.96 -2.02
C LEU A 82 -12.15 -0.12 -1.07
N VAL A 83 -12.44 0.28 0.17
CA VAL A 83 -12.90 -0.60 1.25
C VAL A 83 -14.30 -0.18 1.65
N LEU A 84 -15.21 -1.14 1.83
CA LEU A 84 -16.57 -0.86 2.27
C LEU A 84 -16.54 -0.24 3.68
N VAL A 85 -17.30 0.84 3.88
CA VAL A 85 -17.52 1.41 5.22
C VAL A 85 -18.60 0.55 5.89
N GLU A 86 -18.18 -0.31 6.81
CA GLU A 86 -19.10 -1.13 7.59
C GLU A 86 -19.41 -0.46 8.92
N SER A 87 -20.69 -0.51 9.31
CA SER A 87 -21.15 -0.01 10.62
C SER A 87 -20.84 -1.00 11.76
N ASP A 88 -20.65 -2.28 11.44
CA ASP A 88 -20.48 -3.37 12.39
C ASP A 88 -19.04 -3.89 12.39
N LEU A 89 -18.35 -3.78 13.54
CA LEU A 89 -16.94 -4.13 13.72
C LEU A 89 -16.60 -5.63 13.61
N LEU A 90 -17.60 -6.49 13.43
CA LEU A 90 -17.45 -7.95 13.45
C LEU A 90 -17.37 -8.59 12.05
N GLU A 91 -17.77 -7.85 11.01
CA GLU A 91 -17.71 -8.36 9.65
C GLU A 91 -16.29 -8.22 9.08
N PRO A 92 -15.86 -9.17 8.23
CA PRO A 92 -14.55 -9.08 7.59
C PRO A 92 -14.52 -7.94 6.58
N GLU A 93 -13.43 -7.19 6.58
CA GLU A 93 -13.22 -6.07 5.67
C GLU A 93 -13.44 -6.46 4.20
N ARG A 94 -14.19 -5.63 3.47
CA ARG A 94 -14.58 -5.91 2.08
C ARG A 94 -13.95 -4.94 1.10
N TYR A 95 -13.38 -5.47 0.04
CA TYR A 95 -12.67 -4.73 -0.99
C TYR A 95 -13.47 -4.66 -2.28
N TRP A 96 -13.42 -3.52 -2.95
CA TRP A 96 -14.01 -3.35 -4.27
C TRP A 96 -13.18 -4.08 -5.32
N ASP A 97 -13.79 -5.00 -6.08
CA ASP A 97 -13.12 -5.76 -7.16
C ASP A 97 -13.23 -5.07 -8.54
N GLY A 98 -13.91 -3.93 -8.62
CA GLY A 98 -14.27 -3.26 -9.88
C GLY A 98 -15.75 -3.35 -10.23
N CYS A 99 -16.49 -4.26 -9.61
CA CYS A 99 -17.91 -4.53 -9.85
C CYS A 99 -18.73 -4.63 -8.55
N ARG A 100 -18.16 -5.26 -7.50
CA ARG A 100 -18.80 -5.46 -6.21
C ARG A 100 -17.77 -5.49 -5.07
N PHE A 101 -18.26 -5.48 -3.84
CA PHE A 101 -17.44 -5.69 -2.65
C PHE A 101 -17.32 -7.18 -2.31
N SER A 102 -16.10 -7.67 -2.17
CA SER A 102 -15.76 -9.06 -1.81
C SER A 102 -14.84 -9.08 -0.58
N CYS A 103 -14.81 -10.20 0.14
CA CYS A 103 -13.86 -10.40 1.25
C CYS A 103 -12.49 -10.91 0.78
N ASP A 104 -12.26 -10.94 -0.55
CA ASP A 104 -11.01 -11.44 -1.12
C ASP A 104 -10.08 -10.26 -1.48
N PRO A 105 -9.04 -9.99 -0.68
CA PRO A 105 -8.11 -8.90 -0.92
C PRO A 105 -7.30 -9.07 -2.21
N GLU A 106 -7.14 -10.29 -2.74
CA GLU A 106 -6.41 -10.51 -3.99
C GLU A 106 -7.21 -10.05 -5.21
N SER A 107 -8.54 -10.08 -5.11
CA SER A 107 -9.46 -9.59 -6.14
C SER A 107 -9.61 -8.08 -6.18
N ALA A 108 -9.09 -7.37 -5.17
CA ALA A 108 -9.27 -5.93 -5.02
C ALA A 108 -8.75 -5.15 -6.25
N ALA A 109 -9.55 -4.22 -6.74
CA ALA A 109 -9.12 -3.23 -7.70
C ALA A 109 -8.08 -2.31 -7.03
N VAL A 110 -6.86 -2.33 -7.56
CA VAL A 110 -5.73 -1.54 -7.06
C VAL A 110 -5.49 -0.31 -7.91
N PHE A 111 -5.15 0.80 -7.26
CA PHE A 111 -4.86 2.08 -7.92
C PHE A 111 -3.46 2.55 -7.58
N SER A 112 -2.77 3.08 -8.58
CA SER A 112 -1.39 3.58 -8.42
C SER A 112 -1.29 4.97 -7.79
N ASN A 113 -2.42 5.64 -7.58
CA ASN A 113 -2.49 6.91 -6.88
C ASN A 113 -3.90 7.15 -6.30
N TYR A 114 -4.00 8.05 -5.34
CA TYR A 114 -5.25 8.36 -4.63
C TYR A 114 -6.29 8.92 -5.59
N GLN A 115 -5.88 9.81 -6.51
CA GLN A 115 -6.81 10.45 -7.44
C GLN A 115 -7.57 9.43 -8.30
N LYS A 116 -6.90 8.38 -8.78
CA LYS A 116 -7.53 7.30 -9.55
C LYS A 116 -8.54 6.51 -8.72
N ALA A 117 -8.22 6.26 -7.45
CA ALA A 117 -9.15 5.61 -6.53
C ALA A 117 -10.38 6.50 -6.28
N ALA A 118 -10.18 7.80 -6.05
CA ALA A 118 -11.25 8.78 -5.88
C ALA A 118 -12.13 8.93 -7.14
N ASP A 119 -11.53 8.97 -8.33
CA ASP A 119 -12.27 9.01 -9.59
C ASP A 119 -13.09 7.75 -9.80
N CYS A 120 -12.56 6.58 -9.41
CA CYS A 120 -13.29 5.33 -9.43
C CYS A 120 -14.46 5.35 -8.44
N GLN A 121 -14.21 5.77 -7.20
CA GLN A 121 -15.21 5.86 -6.15
C GLN A 121 -16.39 6.75 -6.59
N LYS A 122 -16.08 7.93 -7.16
CA LYS A 122 -17.08 8.87 -7.67
C LYS A 122 -17.86 8.29 -8.85
N ARG A 123 -17.17 7.71 -9.84
CA ARG A 123 -17.80 7.13 -11.04
C ARG A 123 -18.73 5.97 -10.70
N CYS A 124 -18.41 5.21 -9.66
CA CYS A 124 -19.21 4.08 -9.18
C CYS A 124 -20.27 4.48 -8.13
N GLY A 125 -20.35 5.75 -7.74
CA GLY A 125 -21.33 6.21 -6.74
C GLY A 125 -21.07 5.66 -5.32
N LEU A 126 -19.81 5.41 -4.97
CA LEU A 126 -19.41 4.73 -3.72
C LEU A 126 -18.93 5.68 -2.63
N GLN A 127 -19.08 7.00 -2.80
CA GLN A 127 -18.47 7.99 -1.90
C GLN A 127 -18.95 7.90 -0.45
N ASP A 128 -20.21 7.53 -0.23
CA ASP A 128 -20.80 7.37 1.10
C ASP A 128 -20.73 5.94 1.64
N ALA A 129 -20.40 4.97 0.76
CA ALA A 129 -20.39 3.55 1.07
C ALA A 129 -18.98 2.97 1.25
N SER A 130 -17.94 3.70 0.82
CA SER A 130 -16.57 3.21 0.87
C SER A 130 -15.58 4.27 1.34
N MET A 131 -14.43 3.79 1.80
CA MET A 131 -13.25 4.60 2.09
C MET A 131 -12.12 4.23 1.12
N ILE A 132 -11.25 5.18 0.84
CA ILE A 132 -10.00 4.94 0.11
C ILE A 132 -8.91 4.70 1.13
N ASP A 133 -8.23 3.56 1.03
CA ASP A 133 -7.17 3.19 1.96
C ASP A 133 -5.93 2.68 1.21
N GLN A 134 -4.76 2.79 1.83
CA GLN A 134 -3.51 2.28 1.30
C GLN A 134 -3.21 0.88 1.85
N ARG A 135 -2.98 -0.07 0.96
CA ARG A 135 -2.67 -1.46 1.30
C ARG A 135 -1.38 -1.92 0.68
N ILE A 136 -0.81 -2.95 1.29
CA ILE A 136 0.34 -3.67 0.76
C ILE A 136 -0.14 -5.05 0.31
N VAL A 137 -0.04 -5.30 -0.99
CA VAL A 137 -0.44 -6.57 -1.61
C VAL A 137 0.79 -7.33 -2.03
N CYS A 138 0.98 -8.53 -1.49
CA CYS A 138 2.09 -9.41 -1.88
C CYS A 138 1.82 -9.98 -3.28
N ARG A 139 2.76 -9.76 -4.20
CA ARG A 139 2.69 -10.24 -5.60
C ARG A 139 3.46 -11.55 -5.82
N GLY A 140 4.00 -12.13 -4.76
CA GLY A 140 4.70 -13.42 -4.77
C GLY A 140 6.21 -13.30 -4.54
N PRO A 141 6.92 -14.45 -4.54
CA PRO A 141 8.34 -14.50 -4.27
C PRO A 141 9.16 -13.86 -5.40
N ILE A 142 10.23 -13.18 -5.03
CA ILE A 142 11.23 -12.69 -5.98
C ILE A 142 12.17 -13.84 -6.28
N GLN A 143 12.30 -14.18 -7.57
CA GLN A 143 13.31 -15.13 -8.00
C GLN A 143 14.71 -14.54 -7.80
N MET A 144 15.44 -15.07 -6.82
CA MET A 144 16.84 -14.79 -6.60
C MET A 144 17.69 -15.59 -7.59
N ALA A 145 18.78 -14.99 -8.07
CA ALA A 145 19.77 -15.76 -8.82
C ALA A 145 20.39 -16.79 -7.86
N ALA A 146 20.46 -18.04 -8.30
CA ALA A 146 21.13 -19.12 -7.59
C ALA A 146 22.66 -18.94 -7.60
#